data_AF-A0A348TPN6-F1
#
_entry.id   AF-A0A348TPN6-F1
#
_cell.length_a   1.000
_cell.length_b   1.000
_cell.length_c   1.000
_cell.angle_alpha   90.00
_cell.angle_beta   90.00
_cell.angle_gamma   90.00
#
_symmetry.space_group_name_H-M   'P 1'
#
loop_
_entity.id
_entity.type
_entity.pdbx_description
1 polymer ?
#
loop_
_entity_poly.entity_id
_entity_poly.type
_entity_poly.pdbx_seq_one_letter_code
_entity_poly.pdbx_strand_id
1 'polypeptide(L)'
;MNSFARLNRIMGWVMFIVALVVYTLTLEQSVSLWDCGEFASAAYKLQVVHPPGAPLFLMIGRLFSLMASSPEMVGFWINMLSAVASAGTVMFTFWITTYFAERMVDDANENKTLLVLGAGAVAALTNTFIDSFWFSAVESEVYALSSFFTA
;
A
#
# COMPACT_ATOMS: atom_id res chain seq x y z
N MET A 1 -1.80 -10.82 27.00
CA MET A 1 -2.17 -10.63 25.58
C MET A 1 -2.38 -11.99 24.96
N ASN A 2 -3.56 -12.28 24.42
CA ASN A 2 -3.88 -13.58 23.79
C ASN A 2 -2.91 -13.91 22.66
N SER A 3 -2.53 -15.20 22.53
CA SER A 3 -1.62 -15.69 21.49
C SER A 3 -2.09 -15.30 20.08
N PHE A 4 -3.40 -15.45 19.81
CA PHE A 4 -4.04 -15.05 18.57
C PHE A 4 -3.86 -13.56 18.24
N ALA A 5 -4.17 -12.66 19.19
CA ALA A 5 -4.07 -11.22 18.96
C ALA A 5 -2.64 -10.76 18.62
N ARG A 6 -1.63 -11.42 19.23
CA ARG A 6 -0.22 -11.19 18.89
C ARG A 6 0.10 -11.70 17.48
N LEU A 7 -0.32 -12.92 17.16
CA LEU A 7 -0.08 -13.52 15.84
C LEU A 7 -0.76 -12.73 14.73
N ASN A 8 -2.01 -12.31 14.91
CA ASN A 8 -2.75 -11.49 13.95
C ASN A 8 -2.05 -10.16 13.66
N ARG A 9 -1.52 -9.50 14.70
CA ARG A 9 -0.77 -8.25 14.54
C ARG A 9 0.52 -8.46 13.76
N ILE A 10 1.28 -9.51 14.08
CA ILE A 10 2.52 -9.84 13.39
C ILE A 10 2.24 -10.16 11.92
N MET A 11 1.23 -10.99 11.64
CA MET A 11 0.88 -11.39 10.29
C MET A 11 0.48 -10.21 9.41
N GLY A 12 -0.25 -9.22 9.93
CA GLY A 12 -0.54 -7.99 9.18
C GLY A 12 0.73 -7.24 8.76
N TRP A 13 1.69 -7.08 9.68
CA TRP A 13 2.99 -6.47 9.36
C TRP A 13 3.83 -7.34 8.40
N VAL A 14 3.71 -8.67 8.46
CA VAL A 14 4.34 -9.55 7.48
C VAL A 14 3.74 -9.31 6.09
N MET A 15 2.40 -9.18 5.97
CA MET A 15 1.75 -8.84 4.69
C MET A 15 2.20 -7.47 4.17
N PHE A 16 2.35 -6.47 5.05
CA PHE A 16 2.93 -5.18 4.71
C PHE A 16 4.33 -5.34 4.10
N ILE A 17 5.24 -6.05 4.77
CA ILE A 17 6.62 -6.22 4.32
C ILE A 17 6.67 -6.99 2.98
N VAL A 18 5.87 -8.05 2.83
CA VAL A 18 5.81 -8.83 1.58
C VAL A 18 5.37 -7.92 0.42
N ALA A 19 4.27 -7.19 0.57
CA ALA A 19 3.78 -6.27 -0.45
C ALA A 19 4.79 -5.16 -0.75
N LEU A 20 5.38 -4.56 0.29
CA LEU A 20 6.38 -3.51 0.13
C LEU A 20 7.60 -4.01 -0.66
N VAL A 21 8.10 -5.21 -0.36
CA VAL A 21 9.22 -5.81 -1.10
C VAL A 21 8.84 -6.05 -2.55
N VAL A 22 7.69 -6.65 -2.83
CA VAL A 22 7.21 -6.90 -4.19
C VAL A 22 7.11 -5.60 -4.99
N TYR A 23 6.45 -4.58 -4.43
CA TYR A 23 6.29 -3.29 -5.10
C TYR A 23 7.61 -2.55 -5.24
N THR A 24 8.49 -2.59 -4.24
CA THR A 24 9.83 -1.97 -4.35
C THR A 24 10.67 -2.60 -5.47
N LEU A 25 10.58 -3.91 -5.64
CA LEU A 25 11.31 -4.63 -6.69
C LEU A 25 10.74 -4.41 -8.09
N THR A 26 9.49 -3.94 -8.20
CA THR A 26 8.77 -3.82 -9.48
C THR A 26 8.33 -2.39 -9.81
N LEU A 27 8.56 -1.43 -8.91
CA LEU A 27 8.22 -0.03 -9.15
C LEU A 27 9.09 0.60 -10.23
N GLU A 28 8.47 1.51 -10.97
CA GLU A 28 9.12 2.25 -12.04
C GLU A 28 10.31 3.03 -11.44
N GLN A 29 11.49 2.91 -12.06
CA GLN A 29 12.72 3.51 -11.53
C GLN A 29 12.79 5.02 -11.75
N SER A 30 11.89 5.54 -12.59
CA SER A 30 11.84 6.94 -12.97
C SER A 30 10.41 7.45 -12.96
N VAL A 31 9.96 8.03 -14.05
CA VAL A 31 8.60 8.53 -14.24
C VAL A 31 7.94 7.66 -15.30
N SER A 32 6.81 7.04 -14.96
CA SER A 32 6.04 6.25 -15.91
C SER A 32 5.26 7.15 -16.87
N LEU A 33 4.65 6.51 -17.88
CA LEU A 33 3.81 7.18 -18.86
C LEU A 33 2.55 7.76 -18.18
N TRP A 34 1.95 8.78 -18.79
CA TRP A 34 0.67 9.37 -18.40
C TRP A 34 0.78 10.37 -17.24
N ASP A 35 -0.12 10.30 -16.25
CA ASP A 35 -0.30 11.31 -15.21
C ASP A 35 0.83 11.28 -14.16
N CYS A 36 1.54 10.16 -14.03
CA CYS A 36 2.60 9.97 -13.03
C CYS A 36 3.71 11.03 -13.12
N GLY A 37 4.06 11.48 -14.33
CA GLY A 37 5.05 12.55 -14.50
C GLY A 37 4.56 13.93 -14.08
N GLU A 38 3.28 14.19 -14.31
CA GLU A 38 2.63 15.40 -13.82
C GLU A 38 2.58 15.40 -12.29
N PHE A 39 2.15 14.28 -11.69
CA PHE A 39 2.14 14.10 -10.23
C PHE A 39 3.52 14.19 -9.59
N ALA A 40 4.53 13.53 -10.17
CA ALA A 40 5.89 13.55 -9.64
C ALA A 40 6.49 14.97 -9.68
N SER A 41 6.35 15.67 -10.81
CA SER A 41 6.86 17.04 -10.96
C SER A 41 6.09 18.04 -10.11
N ALA A 42 4.77 17.90 -9.98
CA ALA A 42 3.93 18.75 -9.14
C ALA A 42 4.19 18.51 -7.65
N ALA A 43 4.40 17.26 -7.21
CA ALA A 43 4.77 16.97 -5.82
C ALA A 43 6.16 17.53 -5.50
N TYR A 44 7.12 17.42 -6.42
CA TYR A 44 8.45 18.00 -6.25
C TYR A 44 8.44 19.53 -6.14
N LYS A 45 7.61 20.22 -6.94
CA LYS A 45 7.52 21.69 -6.94
C LYS A 45 6.38 22.26 -6.10
N LEU A 46 5.60 21.42 -5.44
CA LEU A 46 4.32 21.77 -4.79
C LEU A 46 3.43 22.63 -5.69
N GLN A 47 3.17 22.15 -6.90
CA GLN A 47 2.28 22.78 -7.88
C GLN A 47 0.94 22.07 -7.93
N VAL A 48 -0.04 22.67 -8.62
CA VAL A 48 -1.30 22.00 -8.92
C VAL A 48 -1.13 21.24 -10.23
N VAL A 49 -1.48 19.95 -10.22
CA VAL A 49 -1.56 19.06 -11.39
C VAL A 49 -2.74 19.55 -12.26
N HIS A 50 -3.93 18.99 -12.03
CA HIS A 50 -5.21 19.50 -12.55
C HIS A 50 -6.22 19.65 -11.40
N PRO A 51 -7.19 20.58 -11.46
CA PRO A 51 -8.21 20.72 -10.41
C PRO A 51 -8.91 19.38 -10.13
N PRO A 52 -9.09 18.97 -8.84
CA PRO A 52 -8.85 19.69 -7.58
C PRO A 52 -7.43 19.54 -6.97
N GLY A 53 -6.46 18.95 -7.68
CA GLY A 53 -5.03 19.07 -7.38
C GLY A 53 -4.43 18.10 -6.36
N ALA A 54 -5.18 17.12 -5.83
CA ALA A 54 -4.70 16.09 -4.90
C ALA A 54 -3.70 16.58 -3.81
N PRO A 55 -4.02 17.65 -3.04
CA PRO A 55 -3.03 18.37 -2.23
C PRO A 55 -2.34 17.51 -1.17
N LEU A 56 -3.05 16.58 -0.53
CA LEU A 56 -2.45 15.69 0.47
C LEU A 56 -1.40 14.75 -0.15
N PHE A 57 -1.69 14.18 -1.32
CA PHE A 57 -0.74 13.35 -2.05
C PHE A 57 0.52 14.16 -2.39
N LEU A 58 0.37 15.40 -2.87
CA LEU A 58 1.50 16.24 -3.23
C LEU A 58 2.36 16.64 -2.01
N MET A 59 1.75 16.95 -0.87
CA MET A 59 2.48 17.28 0.35
C MET A 59 3.28 16.09 0.88
N ILE A 60 2.70 14.88 0.88
CA ILE A 60 3.42 13.66 1.30
C ILE A 60 4.48 13.28 0.26
N GLY A 61 4.14 13.35 -1.03
CA GLY A 61 5.07 13.12 -2.14
C GLY A 61 6.28 14.07 -2.07
N ARG A 62 6.06 15.32 -1.64
CA ARG A 62 7.16 16.26 -1.38
C ARG A 62 8.11 15.73 -0.31
N LEU A 63 7.60 15.19 0.79
CA LEU A 63 8.45 14.59 1.84
C LEU A 63 9.28 13.41 1.29
N PHE A 64 8.67 12.57 0.45
CA PHE A 64 9.40 11.48 -0.20
C PHE A 64 10.47 12.00 -1.15
N SER A 65 10.17 13.04 -1.94
CA SER A 65 11.14 13.65 -2.84
C SER A 65 12.39 14.21 -2.13
N LEU A 66 12.29 14.58 -0.84
CA LEU A 66 13.43 15.04 -0.05
C LEU A 66 14.42 13.92 0.30
N MET A 67 14.02 12.65 0.16
CA MET A 67 14.93 11.50 0.31
C MET A 67 15.78 11.26 -0.94
N ALA A 68 15.48 11.92 -2.06
CA ALA A 68 16.25 11.82 -3.29
C ALA A 68 17.62 12.48 -3.16
N SER A 69 18.68 11.73 -3.43
CA SER A 69 20.07 12.24 -3.45
C SER A 69 20.39 13.09 -4.69
N SER A 70 19.56 13.02 -5.73
CA SER A 70 19.68 13.80 -6.95
C SER A 70 18.31 14.00 -7.62
N PRO A 71 18.16 14.99 -8.53
CA PRO A 71 16.90 15.23 -9.24
C PRO A 71 16.36 14.02 -10.02
N GLU A 72 17.26 13.18 -10.55
CA GLU A 72 16.90 11.98 -11.32
C GLU A 72 16.22 10.92 -10.44
N MET A 73 16.52 10.89 -9.14
CA MET A 73 15.94 9.94 -8.18
C MET A 73 14.59 10.39 -7.62
N VAL A 74 14.11 11.59 -7.96
CA VAL A 74 12.83 12.11 -7.45
C VAL A 74 11.66 11.22 -7.88
N GLY A 75 11.62 10.78 -9.14
CA GLY A 75 10.57 9.89 -9.65
C GLY A 75 10.48 8.59 -8.85
N PHE A 76 11.62 7.92 -8.65
CA PHE A 76 11.73 6.73 -7.81
C PHE A 76 11.13 6.94 -6.42
N TRP A 77 11.52 8.02 -5.73
CA TRP A 77 11.04 8.26 -4.37
C TRP A 77 9.54 8.59 -4.32
N ILE A 78 8.98 9.23 -5.34
CA ILE A 78 7.53 9.48 -5.38
C ILE A 78 6.78 8.18 -5.72
N ASN A 79 7.31 7.31 -6.58
CA ASN A 79 6.74 5.96 -6.78
C ASN A 79 6.80 5.14 -5.48
N MET A 80 7.84 5.34 -4.66
CA MET A 80 7.96 4.68 -3.36
C MET A 80 6.86 5.10 -2.37
N LEU A 81 6.27 6.30 -2.50
CA LEU A 81 5.08 6.69 -1.74
C LEU A 81 3.92 5.75 -2.08
N SER A 82 3.65 5.53 -3.37
CA SER A 82 2.61 4.60 -3.81
C SER A 82 2.86 3.19 -3.31
N ALA A 83 4.10 2.70 -3.41
CA ALA A 83 4.46 1.37 -2.92
C ALA A 83 4.21 1.21 -1.41
N VAL A 84 4.59 2.20 -0.61
CA VAL A 84 4.37 2.19 0.86
C VAL A 84 2.88 2.29 1.20
N ALA A 85 2.14 3.18 0.54
CA ALA A 85 0.70 3.35 0.76
C ALA A 85 -0.06 2.07 0.41
N SER A 86 0.21 1.48 -0.77
CA SER A 86 -0.40 0.23 -1.21
C SER A 86 -0.04 -0.96 -0.33
N ALA A 87 1.21 -1.06 0.14
CA ALA A 87 1.59 -2.06 1.14
C ALA A 87 0.80 -1.89 2.45
N GLY A 88 0.53 -0.64 2.84
CA GLY A 88 -0.36 -0.31 3.95
C GLY A 88 -1.79 -0.78 3.72
N THR A 89 -2.34 -0.60 2.52
CA THR A 89 -3.68 -1.11 2.16
C THR A 89 -3.74 -2.63 2.25
N VAL A 90 -2.69 -3.34 1.80
CA VAL A 90 -2.61 -4.81 1.91
C VAL A 90 -2.62 -5.26 3.37
N MET A 91 -1.89 -4.57 4.24
CA MET A 91 -1.92 -4.81 5.69
C MET A 91 -3.30 -4.61 6.29
N PHE A 92 -3.99 -3.52 5.93
CA PHE A 92 -5.35 -3.28 6.40
C PHE A 92 -6.34 -4.29 5.83
N THR A 93 -6.19 -4.71 4.57
CA THR A 93 -6.99 -5.79 3.97
C THR A 93 -6.88 -7.05 4.82
N PHE A 94 -5.67 -7.43 5.23
CA PHE A 94 -5.47 -8.55 6.16
C PHE A 94 -6.25 -8.35 7.48
N TRP A 95 -6.10 -7.19 8.14
CA TRP A 95 -6.77 -6.95 9.43
C TRP A 95 -8.28 -6.83 9.34
N ILE A 96 -8.81 -6.21 8.30
CA ILE A 96 -10.25 -6.10 8.03
C ILE A 96 -10.83 -7.50 7.80
N THR A 97 -10.19 -8.31 6.94
CA THR A 97 -10.65 -9.67 6.66
C THR A 97 -10.60 -10.54 7.91
N THR A 98 -9.52 -10.50 8.69
CA THR A 98 -9.42 -11.27 9.94
C THR A 98 -10.43 -10.81 10.99
N TYR A 99 -10.71 -9.51 11.08
CA TYR A 99 -11.74 -8.96 11.97
C TYR A 99 -13.13 -9.51 11.66
N PHE A 100 -13.52 -9.59 10.38
CA PHE A 100 -14.79 -10.19 10.00
C PHE A 100 -14.79 -11.71 10.13
N ALA A 101 -13.73 -12.38 9.69
CA ALA A 101 -13.62 -13.84 9.74
C ALA A 101 -13.67 -14.37 11.19
N GLU A 102 -13.09 -13.66 12.16
CA GLU A 102 -13.15 -14.03 13.59
C GLU A 102 -14.60 -14.11 14.12
N ARG A 103 -15.51 -13.30 13.56
CA ARG A 103 -16.94 -13.28 13.91
C ARG A 103 -17.77 -14.31 13.16
N MET A 104 -17.25 -14.84 12.06
CA MET A 104 -17.93 -15.82 11.22
C MET A 104 -17.59 -17.27 11.61
N VAL A 105 -16.42 -17.50 12.22
CA VAL A 105 -15.97 -18.83 12.62
C VAL A 105 -16.30 -19.08 14.09
N ASP A 106 -16.97 -20.21 14.38
CA ASP A 106 -17.34 -20.63 15.73
C ASP A 106 -16.11 -20.82 16.65
N ASP A 107 -16.20 -20.37 17.89
CA ASP A 107 -15.17 -20.52 18.92
C ASP A 107 -14.89 -21.98 19.27
N ALA A 108 -15.86 -22.88 19.07
CA ALA A 108 -15.67 -24.32 19.26
C ALA A 108 -14.79 -24.98 18.17
N ASN A 109 -14.50 -24.28 17.08
CA ASN A 109 -13.70 -24.82 15.98
C ASN A 109 -12.20 -24.80 16.34
N GLU A 110 -11.60 -25.99 16.49
CA GLU A 110 -10.17 -26.16 16.81
C GLU A 110 -9.24 -25.48 15.80
N ASN A 111 -9.69 -25.34 14.54
CA ASN A 111 -8.93 -24.70 13.46
C ASN A 111 -9.26 -23.21 13.28
N LYS A 112 -10.03 -22.58 14.19
CA LYS A 112 -10.46 -21.18 14.05
C LYS A 112 -9.30 -20.22 13.75
N THR A 113 -8.19 -20.35 14.47
CA THR A 113 -7.01 -19.49 14.26
C THR A 113 -6.46 -19.62 12.84
N LEU A 114 -6.33 -20.85 12.34
CA LEU A 114 -5.83 -21.10 10.99
C LEU A 114 -6.78 -20.58 9.92
N LEU A 115 -8.09 -20.80 10.09
CA LEU A 115 -9.11 -20.33 9.15
C LEU A 115 -9.14 -18.79 9.06
N VAL A 116 -9.10 -18.11 10.20
CA VAL A 116 -9.14 -16.64 10.25
C VAL A 116 -7.88 -16.04 9.64
N LEU A 117 -6.69 -16.48 10.08
CA LEU A 117 -5.42 -15.96 9.55
C LEU A 117 -5.22 -16.35 8.08
N GLY A 118 -5.65 -17.56 7.69
CA GLY A 118 -5.60 -18.03 6.31
C GLY A 118 -6.48 -17.19 5.39
N ALA A 119 -7.72 -16.89 5.80
CA ALA A 119 -8.60 -16.00 5.05
C ALA A 119 -7.99 -14.60 4.87
N GLY A 120 -7.43 -14.03 5.93
CA GLY A 120 -6.72 -12.74 5.87
C GLY A 120 -5.53 -12.77 4.92
N ALA A 121 -4.70 -13.82 5.00
CA ALA A 121 -3.51 -13.97 4.16
C ALA A 121 -3.88 -14.12 2.68
N VAL A 122 -4.90 -14.94 2.36
CA VAL A 122 -5.39 -15.10 0.99
C VAL A 122 -5.93 -13.77 0.45
N ALA A 123 -6.72 -13.03 1.23
CA ALA A 123 -7.24 -11.73 0.80
C ALA A 123 -6.12 -10.71 0.55
N ALA A 124 -5.17 -10.60 1.48
CA ALA A 124 -4.05 -9.68 1.38
C ALA A 124 -3.11 -9.99 0.21
N LEU A 125 -2.75 -11.26 0.01
CA LEU A 125 -1.90 -11.68 -1.11
C LEU A 125 -2.63 -11.57 -2.45
N THR A 126 -3.94 -11.84 -2.50
CA THR A 126 -4.74 -11.58 -3.70
C THR A 126 -4.73 -10.09 -4.04
N ASN A 127 -4.94 -9.21 -3.06
CA ASN A 127 -4.84 -7.77 -3.28
C ASN A 127 -3.41 -7.35 -3.67
N THR A 128 -2.38 -8.04 -3.17
CA THR A 128 -0.99 -7.76 -3.54
C THR A 128 -0.76 -7.95 -5.04
N PHE A 129 -1.34 -9.01 -5.61
CA PHE A 129 -1.03 -9.49 -6.96
C PHE A 129 -2.13 -9.24 -7.99
N ILE A 130 -3.24 -8.57 -7.64
CA ILE A 130 -4.28 -8.22 -8.61
C ILE A 130 -3.83 -7.03 -9.47
N ASP A 131 -3.96 -7.19 -10.79
CA ASP A 131 -3.36 -6.33 -11.81
C ASP A 131 -3.65 -4.83 -11.60
N SER A 132 -4.93 -4.47 -11.44
CA SER A 132 -5.33 -3.06 -11.28
C SER A 132 -4.77 -2.41 -10.01
N PHE A 133 -4.66 -3.17 -8.91
CA PHE A 133 -4.10 -2.66 -7.67
C PHE A 133 -2.57 -2.57 -7.78
N TRP A 134 -1.93 -3.58 -8.38
CA TRP A 134 -0.50 -3.60 -8.61
C TRP A 134 -0.06 -2.39 -9.41
N PHE A 135 -0.72 -2.10 -10.55
CA PHE A 135 -0.36 -0.97 -11.40
C PHE A 135 -0.36 0.37 -10.64
N SER A 136 -1.34 0.56 -9.76
CA SER A 136 -1.41 1.75 -8.89
C SER A 136 -0.31 1.78 -7.81
N ALA A 137 0.22 0.62 -7.41
CA ALA A 137 1.24 0.50 -6.37
C ALA A 137 2.68 0.75 -6.86
N VAL A 138 2.92 0.61 -8.17
CA VAL A 138 4.27 0.68 -8.77
C VAL A 138 4.58 2.01 -9.44
N GLU A 139 3.62 2.94 -9.48
CA GLU A 139 3.75 4.25 -10.12
C GLU A 139 3.15 5.37 -9.26
N SER A 140 3.52 6.63 -9.53
CA SER A 140 3.14 7.82 -8.77
C SER A 140 1.68 8.22 -9.00
N GLU A 141 0.75 7.41 -8.50
CA GLU A 141 -0.69 7.59 -8.63
C GLU A 141 -1.40 7.94 -7.32
N VAL A 142 -2.45 8.76 -7.42
CA VAL A 142 -3.26 9.16 -6.26
C VAL A 142 -4.07 8.00 -5.68
N TYR A 143 -4.32 6.96 -6.48
CA TYR A 143 -5.11 5.80 -6.10
C TYR A 143 -4.48 5.01 -4.95
N ALA A 144 -3.16 4.86 -4.91
CA ALA A 144 -2.47 4.14 -3.83
C ALA A 144 -2.77 4.76 -2.46
N LEU A 145 -2.64 6.07 -2.36
CA LEU A 145 -2.91 6.80 -1.11
C LEU A 145 -4.40 6.83 -0.78
N SER A 146 -5.27 6.96 -1.80
CA SER A 146 -6.72 6.89 -1.63
C SER A 146 -7.14 5.53 -1.06
N SER A 147 -6.62 4.43 -1.63
CA SER A 147 -6.89 3.07 -1.15
C SER A 147 -6.38 2.84 0.27
N PHE A 148 -5.23 3.40 0.64
CA PHE A 148 -4.69 3.33 1.99
C PHE A 148 -5.60 3.97 3.03
N PHE A 149 -6.12 5.18 2.77
CA PHE A 149 -7.03 5.85 3.71
C PHE A 149 -8.46 5.30 3.71
N THR A 150 -8.84 4.57 2.66
CA THR A 150 -10.18 3.95 2.57
C THR A 150 -10.25 2.61 3.29
N ALA A 151 -9.14 1.87 3.32
CA ALA A 151 -9.04 0.59 4.03
C ALA A 151 -9.01 0.81 5.55
#